data_AF-A0A2J4XYK3-F1
#
_entry.id   AF-A0A2J4XYK3-F1
#
_cell.length_a   1.000
_cell.length_b   1.000
_cell.length_c   1.000
_cell.angle_alpha   90.00
_cell.angle_beta   90.00
_cell.angle_gamma   90.00
#
_symmetry.space_group_name_H-M   'P 1'
#
loop_
_entity.id
_entity.type
_entity.pdbx_description
1 polymer ?
#
loop_
_entity_poly.entity_id
_entity_poly.type
_entity_poly.pdbx_seq_one_letter_code
_entity_poly.pdbx_strand_id
1 'polypeptide(L)'
;MSTTDNAFSATIDPINTPKPALKQRWWHILDNWKVGIIPLPLFLLAGGLIALDCLGGKLPSDIVVMVATLAFFGFACGEFGKRLPVLGKLGAAAICATFIPSALVHYGLLPEVVVESTTKFYKSTNILYLYICCIIVGSIMSMNRTTLIQGFLRIFFPMLCGEIVGMVVGVGVGTALGLEPFQVFFFIVLPIMAGGVGEGAIPLSIGYAALMHMDQG
;
A
#
# COMPACT_ATOMS: atom_id res chain seq x y z
N MET A 1 23.45 -82.46 26.39
CA MET A 1 22.79 -81.60 25.38
C MET A 1 22.48 -80.29 26.08
N SER A 2 23.34 -79.27 26.09
CA SER A 2 23.99 -78.55 24.98
C SER A 2 23.00 -77.80 24.10
N THR A 3 23.28 -76.50 23.95
CA THR A 3 22.83 -75.51 22.93
C THR A 3 21.38 -75.00 23.09
N THR A 4 21.06 -73.71 23.02
CA THR A 4 21.83 -72.54 22.54
C THR A 4 21.09 -71.25 22.89
N ASP A 5 21.90 -70.22 23.06
CA ASP A 5 21.59 -68.80 23.13
C ASP A 5 20.74 -68.29 21.96
N ASN A 6 19.94 -67.25 22.22
CA ASN A 6 19.53 -66.19 21.27
C ASN A 6 19.01 -65.03 22.15
N ALA A 7 19.84 -64.09 22.61
CA ALA A 7 20.36 -62.97 21.83
C ALA A 7 19.27 -62.25 21.02
N PHE A 8 18.60 -61.28 21.66
CA PHE A 8 18.15 -60.09 20.95
C PHE A 8 18.36 -58.87 21.85
N SER A 9 19.60 -58.38 21.83
CA SER A 9 19.95 -57.05 22.31
C SER A 9 19.16 -56.06 21.47
N ALA A 10 18.19 -55.37 22.08
CA ALA A 10 17.54 -54.22 21.46
C ALA A 10 18.55 -53.07 21.41
N THR A 11 19.40 -53.06 20.40
CA THR A 11 20.19 -51.89 20.03
C THR A 11 19.19 -50.84 19.55
N ILE A 12 18.97 -49.83 20.40
CA ILE A 12 18.34 -48.59 20.01
C ILE A 12 19.31 -47.92 19.04
N ASP A 13 19.16 -48.20 17.75
CA ASP A 13 19.79 -47.39 16.72
C ASP A 13 19.32 -45.95 16.94
N PRO A 14 20.22 -44.97 17.10
CA PRO A 14 19.80 -43.59 17.11
C PRO A 14 19.17 -43.33 15.75
N ILE A 15 17.88 -42.96 15.75
CA ILE A 15 17.17 -42.52 14.56
C ILE A 15 18.01 -41.41 13.93
N ASN A 16 18.72 -41.78 12.88
CA ASN A 16 19.54 -40.90 12.08
C ASN A 16 18.55 -40.01 11.32
N THR A 17 18.07 -38.96 11.97
CA THR A 17 17.20 -37.96 11.36
C THR A 17 17.96 -37.40 10.18
N PRO A 18 17.52 -37.66 8.93
CA PRO A 18 18.23 -37.15 7.78
C PRO A 18 18.24 -35.61 7.92
N LYS A 19 19.44 -35.02 7.96
CA LYS A 19 19.62 -33.57 7.95
C LYS A 19 18.72 -33.02 6.83
N PRO A 20 17.82 -32.07 7.12
CA PRO A 20 16.83 -31.63 6.13
C PRO A 20 17.58 -31.19 4.88
N ALA A 21 17.20 -31.77 3.74
CA ALA A 21 17.84 -31.48 2.46
C ALA A 21 17.87 -29.97 2.27
N LEU A 22 18.97 -29.41 1.73
CA LEU A 22 19.12 -27.97 1.48
C LEU A 22 17.88 -27.37 0.80
N LYS A 23 17.23 -28.14 -0.07
CA LYS A 23 15.93 -27.84 -0.68
C LYS A 23 14.82 -27.63 0.36
N GLN A 24 14.57 -28.58 1.26
CA GLN A 24 13.56 -28.45 2.33
C GLN A 24 13.85 -27.30 3.29
N ARG A 25 15.14 -27.06 3.61
CA ARG A 25 15.54 -25.91 4.44
C ARG A 25 15.31 -24.58 3.71
N TRP A 26 15.55 -24.53 2.40
CA TRP A 26 15.21 -23.39 1.55
C TRP A 26 13.70 -23.11 1.49
N TRP A 27 12.87 -24.15 1.32
CA TRP A 27 11.41 -24.03 1.35
C TRP A 27 10.91 -23.58 2.73
N HIS A 28 11.48 -24.11 3.82
CA HIS A 28 11.16 -23.65 5.17
C HIS A 28 11.56 -22.19 5.44
N ILE A 29 12.66 -21.69 4.85
CA ILE A 29 13.07 -20.29 5.00
C ILE A 29 12.14 -19.37 4.20
N LEU A 30 11.76 -19.76 2.98
CA LEU A 30 10.75 -19.06 2.17
C LEU A 30 9.39 -19.00 2.88
N ASP A 31 8.98 -20.08 3.55
CA ASP A 31 7.68 -20.17 4.21
C ASP A 31 7.63 -19.51 5.61
N ASN A 32 8.72 -19.56 6.39
CA ASN A 32 8.72 -19.06 7.76
C ASN A 32 9.09 -17.57 7.89
N TRP A 33 9.89 -17.00 6.97
CA TRP A 33 10.35 -15.62 7.07
C TRP A 33 9.71 -14.76 5.97
N LYS A 34 8.69 -13.98 6.37
CA LYS A 34 7.90 -13.10 5.47
C LYS A 34 7.98 -11.65 5.95
N VAL A 35 8.10 -10.72 4.99
CA VAL A 35 7.93 -9.28 5.18
C VAL A 35 6.61 -8.93 4.49
N GLY A 36 5.54 -8.69 5.26
CA GLY A 36 4.20 -8.61 4.70
C GLY A 36 3.75 -9.92 4.01
N ILE A 37 3.39 -9.85 2.72
CA ILE A 37 2.95 -11.01 1.91
C ILE A 37 4.13 -11.69 1.17
N ILE A 38 5.29 -11.03 1.09
CA ILE A 38 6.43 -11.43 0.25
C ILE A 38 7.44 -12.24 1.09
N PRO A 39 7.91 -13.41 0.61
CA PRO A 39 8.93 -14.16 1.30
C PRO A 39 10.26 -13.39 1.30
N LEU A 40 10.95 -13.39 2.43
CA LEU A 40 12.12 -12.54 2.69
C LEU A 40 13.26 -12.69 1.66
N PRO A 41 13.54 -13.89 1.08
CA PRO A 41 14.52 -14.02 0.00
C PRO A 41 14.16 -13.22 -1.26
N LEU A 42 12.87 -13.16 -1.61
CA LEU A 42 12.38 -12.44 -2.79
C LEU A 42 12.40 -10.93 -2.55
N PHE A 43 12.13 -10.51 -1.31
CA PHE A 43 12.27 -9.12 -0.88
C PHE A 43 13.74 -8.65 -0.95
N LEU A 44 14.68 -9.45 -0.45
CA LEU A 44 16.12 -9.14 -0.53
C LEU A 44 16.62 -9.11 -1.98
N LEU A 45 16.14 -10.01 -2.83
CA LEU A 45 16.47 -10.03 -4.25
C LEU A 45 15.96 -8.75 -4.95
N ALA A 46 14.72 -8.36 -4.69
CA ALA A 46 14.15 -7.13 -5.23
C ALA A 46 14.95 -5.90 -4.77
N GLY A 47 15.26 -5.79 -3.47
CA GLY A 47 16.08 -4.72 -2.93
C GLY A 47 17.49 -4.68 -3.52
N GLY A 48 18.10 -5.85 -3.76
CA GLY A 48 19.42 -5.96 -4.39
C GLY A 48 19.42 -5.47 -5.84
N LEU A 49 18.41 -5.81 -6.62
CA LEU A 49 18.23 -5.32 -7.99
C LEU A 49 18.00 -3.81 -8.03
N ILE A 50 17.11 -3.30 -7.18
CA ILE A 50 16.84 -1.85 -7.08
C ILE A 50 18.10 -1.08 -6.69
N ALA A 51 18.89 -1.61 -5.75
CA ALA A 51 20.17 -1.00 -5.34
C ALA A 51 21.20 -1.00 -6.49
N LEU A 52 21.29 -2.10 -7.25
CA LEU A 52 22.14 -2.20 -8.44
C LEU A 52 21.74 -1.17 -9.50
N ASP A 53 20.44 -1.02 -9.78
CA ASP A 53 19.93 -0.06 -10.75
C ASP A 53 20.16 1.39 -10.27
N CYS A 54 20.03 1.64 -8.96
CA CYS A 54 20.38 2.94 -8.37
C CYS A 54 21.87 3.25 -8.49
N LEU A 55 22.75 2.26 -8.25
CA LEU A 55 24.21 2.41 -8.42
C LEU A 55 24.61 2.60 -9.89
N GLY A 56 23.87 1.98 -10.82
CA GLY A 56 24.00 2.20 -12.26
C GLY A 56 23.51 3.58 -12.72
N GLY A 57 22.93 4.38 -11.83
CA GLY A 57 22.46 5.75 -12.09
C GLY A 57 21.24 5.83 -12.99
N LYS A 58 20.59 4.71 -13.31
CA LYS A 58 19.40 4.65 -14.15
C LYS A 58 18.47 3.55 -13.68
N LEU A 59 17.27 3.94 -13.27
CA LEU A 59 16.21 3.02 -12.89
C LEU A 59 15.16 3.03 -14.01
N PRO A 60 15.02 1.95 -14.81
CA PRO A 60 14.08 1.92 -15.94
C PRO A 60 12.66 2.26 -15.48
N SER A 61 11.99 3.19 -16.17
CA SER A 61 10.60 3.58 -15.86
C SER A 61 9.57 2.61 -16.47
N ASP A 62 9.97 1.37 -16.75
CA ASP A 62 9.10 0.33 -17.29
C ASP A 62 8.15 -0.19 -16.22
N ILE A 63 6.93 -0.56 -16.63
CA ILE A 63 5.87 -1.00 -15.71
C ILE A 63 6.34 -2.12 -14.78
N VAL A 64 7.12 -3.09 -15.29
CA VAL A 64 7.61 -4.22 -14.50
C VAL A 64 8.53 -3.76 -13.37
N VAL A 65 9.51 -2.90 -13.67
CA VAL A 65 10.49 -2.39 -12.71
C VAL A 65 9.82 -1.46 -11.70
N MET A 66 8.93 -0.59 -12.17
CA MET A 66 8.19 0.36 -11.31
C MET A 66 7.25 -0.35 -10.35
N VAL A 67 6.47 -1.34 -10.81
CA VAL A 67 5.59 -2.12 -9.94
C VAL A 67 6.40 -2.90 -8.90
N ALA A 68 7.53 -3.51 -9.28
CA ALA A 68 8.40 -4.21 -8.35
C ALA A 68 9.01 -3.24 -7.30
N THR A 69 9.46 -2.07 -7.73
CA THR A 69 10.05 -1.03 -6.87
C THR A 69 9.02 -0.48 -5.89
N LEU A 70 7.83 -0.09 -6.37
CA LEU A 70 6.74 0.41 -5.55
C LEU A 70 6.23 -0.66 -4.56
N ALA A 71 6.13 -1.93 -4.99
CA ALA A 71 5.78 -3.03 -4.11
C ALA A 71 6.84 -3.24 -3.02
N PHE A 72 8.13 -3.23 -3.37
CA PHE A 72 9.23 -3.36 -2.41
C PHE A 72 9.16 -2.26 -1.33
N PHE A 73 9.13 -0.99 -1.72
CA PHE A 73 9.05 0.12 -0.77
C PHE A 73 7.73 0.14 0.00
N GLY A 74 6.60 -0.18 -0.65
CA GLY A 74 5.28 -0.23 -0.02
C GLY A 74 5.18 -1.30 1.07
N PHE A 75 5.65 -2.52 0.79
CA PHE A 75 5.69 -3.59 1.79
C PHE A 75 6.75 -3.33 2.87
N ALA A 76 7.90 -2.72 2.54
CA ALA A 76 8.90 -2.31 3.51
C ALA A 76 8.32 -1.31 4.54
N CYS A 77 7.70 -0.25 4.04
CA CYS A 77 7.09 0.79 4.88
C CYS A 77 5.85 0.27 5.62
N GLY A 78 5.07 -0.60 4.99
CA GLY A 78 3.88 -1.23 5.59
C GLY A 78 4.22 -2.20 6.72
N GLU A 79 5.25 -3.02 6.56
CA GLU A 79 5.73 -3.93 7.62
C GLU A 79 6.33 -3.13 8.78
N PHE A 80 7.10 -2.07 8.48
CA PHE A 80 7.58 -1.15 9.50
C PHE A 80 6.42 -0.50 10.27
N GLY A 81 5.39 -0.03 9.56
CA GLY A 81 4.20 0.57 10.16
C GLY A 81 3.42 -0.39 11.07
N LYS A 82 3.27 -1.65 10.67
CA LYS A 82 2.58 -2.67 11.48
C LYS A 82 3.26 -2.96 12.82
N ARG A 83 4.58 -2.75 12.91
CA ARG A 83 5.36 -3.00 14.13
C ARG A 83 5.28 -1.86 15.15
N LEU A 84 4.65 -0.73 14.81
CA LEU A 84 4.50 0.41 15.72
C LEU A 84 3.27 0.26 16.64
N PRO A 85 3.46 0.23 17.98
CA PRO A 85 2.39 -0.10 18.93
C PRO A 85 1.28 0.96 19.04
N VAL A 86 1.58 2.23 18.74
CA VAL A 86 0.62 3.34 18.83
C VAL A 86 -0.19 3.52 17.54
N LEU A 87 0.49 3.46 16.39
CA LEU A 87 -0.16 3.64 15.09
C LEU A 87 -0.95 2.40 14.63
N GLY A 88 -0.58 1.20 15.09
CA GLY A 88 -1.11 -0.08 14.61
C GLY A 88 -2.64 -0.19 14.58
N LYS A 89 -3.34 0.50 15.48
CA LYS A 89 -4.81 0.46 15.61
C LYS A 89 -5.56 1.35 14.61
N LEU A 90 -4.87 2.27 13.94
CA LEU A 90 -5.48 3.31 13.08
C LEU A 90 -5.21 3.08 11.59
N GLY A 91 -4.81 1.86 11.19
CA GLY A 91 -4.40 1.60 9.80
C GLY A 91 -2.96 2.02 9.51
N ALA A 92 -2.06 1.82 10.49
CA ALA A 92 -0.63 2.18 10.40
C ALA A 92 0.05 1.82 9.10
N ALA A 93 -0.27 0.67 8.51
CA ALA A 93 0.40 0.20 7.31
C ALA A 93 0.20 1.17 6.13
N ALA A 94 -1.03 1.67 5.92
CA ALA A 94 -1.33 2.60 4.85
C ALA A 94 -0.74 3.99 5.12
N ILE A 95 -0.88 4.48 6.35
CA ILE A 95 -0.34 5.78 6.79
C ILE A 95 1.19 5.78 6.68
N CYS A 96 1.86 4.77 7.19
CA CYS A 96 3.32 4.67 7.07
C CYS A 96 3.77 4.50 5.62
N ALA A 97 3.04 3.73 4.80
CA ALA A 97 3.35 3.58 3.39
C ALA A 97 3.18 4.86 2.56
N THR A 98 2.38 5.83 3.00
CA THR A 98 2.25 7.13 2.32
C THR A 98 3.19 8.19 2.89
N PHE A 99 3.26 8.33 4.21
CA PHE A 99 4.03 9.40 4.85
C PHE A 99 5.53 9.13 4.90
N ILE A 100 5.98 7.87 5.03
CA ILE A 100 7.43 7.57 5.10
C ILE A 100 8.12 7.89 3.76
N PRO A 101 7.62 7.45 2.59
CA PRO A 101 8.23 7.83 1.32
C PRO A 101 8.21 9.34 1.09
N SER A 102 7.11 10.02 1.43
CA SER A 102 7.01 11.49 1.32
C SER A 102 8.05 12.19 2.21
N ALA A 103 8.25 11.73 3.44
CA ALA A 103 9.29 12.24 4.33
C ALA A 103 10.70 11.94 3.81
N LEU A 104 10.96 10.73 3.30
CA LEU A 104 12.25 10.36 2.71
C LEU A 104 12.62 11.23 1.51
N VAL A 105 11.64 11.59 0.68
CA VAL A 105 11.82 12.56 -0.42
C VAL A 105 12.09 13.96 0.11
N HIS A 106 11.34 14.42 1.11
CA HIS A 106 11.55 15.75 1.71
C HIS A 106 12.92 15.92 2.36
N TYR A 107 13.43 14.87 3.03
CA TYR A 107 14.76 14.87 3.64
C TYR A 107 15.90 14.54 2.65
N GLY A 108 15.60 14.27 1.38
CA GLY A 108 16.61 13.93 0.38
C GLY A 108 17.32 12.58 0.62
N LEU A 109 16.72 11.69 1.41
CA LEU A 109 17.27 10.36 1.73
C LEU A 109 17.01 9.36 0.60
N LEU A 110 16.05 9.65 -0.26
CA LEU A 110 15.64 8.78 -1.37
C LEU A 110 16.41 9.19 -2.64
N PRO A 111 17.05 8.26 -3.37
CA PRO A 111 17.82 8.58 -4.57
C PRO A 111 16.96 9.31 -5.62
N GLU A 112 17.48 10.40 -6.20
CA GLU A 112 16.76 11.20 -7.20
C GLU A 112 16.29 10.36 -8.39
N VAL A 113 17.07 9.35 -8.79
CA VAL A 113 16.72 8.42 -9.86
C VAL A 113 15.43 7.64 -9.57
N VAL A 114 15.14 7.32 -8.31
CA VAL A 114 13.89 6.63 -7.93
C VAL A 114 12.72 7.59 -7.98
N VAL A 115 12.92 8.83 -7.52
CA VAL A 115 11.88 9.87 -7.53
C VAL A 115 11.50 10.21 -8.97
N GLU A 116 12.48 10.51 -9.82
CA GLU A 116 12.25 10.87 -11.23
C GLU A 116 11.55 9.74 -11.99
N SER A 117 12.03 8.49 -11.85
CA SER A 117 11.41 7.34 -12.53
C SER A 117 9.98 7.09 -12.02
N THR A 118 9.73 7.26 -10.73
CA THR A 118 8.38 7.12 -10.16
C THR A 118 7.45 8.21 -10.67
N THR A 119 7.88 9.48 -10.67
CA THR A 119 7.08 10.59 -11.20
C THR A 119 6.78 10.41 -12.68
N LYS A 120 7.78 10.01 -13.47
CA LYS A 120 7.62 9.73 -14.90
C LYS A 120 6.64 8.60 -15.16
N PHE A 121 6.71 7.53 -14.36
CA PHE A 121 5.79 6.40 -14.45
C PHE A 121 4.33 6.82 -14.19
N TYR A 122 4.07 7.53 -13.10
CA TYR A 122 2.72 7.98 -12.78
C TYR A 122 2.16 8.97 -13.81
N LYS A 123 2.96 9.95 -14.24
CA LYS A 123 2.53 10.97 -15.23
C LYS A 123 2.38 10.41 -16.64
N SER A 124 3.28 9.51 -17.07
CA SER A 124 3.26 8.99 -18.45
C SER A 124 2.24 7.87 -18.65
N THR A 125 2.07 6.98 -17.67
CA THR A 125 1.23 5.79 -17.84
C THR A 125 -0.22 6.05 -17.44
N ASN A 126 -0.52 7.13 -16.71
CA ASN A 126 -1.85 7.37 -16.14
C ASN A 126 -2.37 6.16 -15.34
N ILE A 127 -1.46 5.40 -14.72
CA ILE A 127 -1.80 4.14 -14.07
C ILE A 127 -2.71 4.33 -12.86
N LEU A 128 -2.67 5.53 -12.25
CA LEU A 128 -3.57 5.92 -11.18
C LEU A 128 -5.03 5.97 -11.66
N TYR A 129 -5.29 6.52 -12.84
CA TYR A 129 -6.64 6.50 -13.43
C TYR A 129 -7.08 5.10 -13.78
N LEU A 130 -6.19 4.29 -14.36
CA LEU A 130 -6.49 2.88 -14.64
C LEU A 130 -6.82 2.12 -13.35
N TYR A 131 -6.07 2.33 -12.28
CA TYR A 131 -6.33 1.74 -10.97
C TYR A 131 -7.68 2.17 -10.38
N ILE A 132 -7.99 3.47 -10.40
CA ILE A 132 -9.29 4.00 -9.94
C ILE A 132 -10.43 3.39 -10.77
N CYS A 133 -10.31 3.36 -12.10
CA CYS A 133 -11.30 2.74 -12.98
C CYS A 133 -11.51 1.26 -12.64
N CYS A 134 -10.44 0.48 -12.45
CA CYS A 134 -10.53 -0.93 -12.10
C CYS A 134 -11.22 -1.15 -10.74
N ILE A 135 -10.93 -0.32 -9.73
CA ILE A 135 -11.58 -0.43 -8.41
C ILE A 135 -13.06 -0.08 -8.48
N ILE A 136 -13.43 1.01 -9.17
CA ILE A 136 -14.83 1.44 -9.27
C ILE A 136 -15.64 0.39 -10.04
N VAL A 137 -15.17 -0.01 -11.22
CA VAL A 137 -15.87 -1.00 -12.06
C VAL A 137 -15.89 -2.36 -11.36
N GLY A 138 -14.79 -2.79 -10.75
CA GLY A 138 -14.70 -4.04 -10.00
C GLY A 138 -15.67 -4.09 -8.81
N SER A 139 -15.74 -3.00 -8.04
CA SER A 139 -16.66 -2.87 -6.90
C SER A 139 -18.13 -2.94 -7.34
N ILE A 140 -18.48 -2.31 -8.47
CA ILE A 140 -19.85 -2.35 -9.01
C ILE A 140 -20.18 -3.75 -9.54
N MET A 141 -19.28 -4.37 -10.31
CA MET A 141 -19.49 -5.70 -10.89
C MET A 141 -19.57 -6.81 -9.83
N SER A 142 -18.86 -6.65 -8.70
CA SER A 142 -18.86 -7.62 -7.61
C SER A 142 -20.17 -7.61 -6.80
N MET A 143 -21.01 -6.59 -6.93
CA MET A 143 -22.24 -6.46 -6.15
C MET A 143 -23.47 -6.97 -6.91
N ASN A 144 -24.37 -7.67 -6.22
CA ASN A 144 -25.62 -8.12 -6.84
C ASN A 144 -26.49 -6.90 -7.23
N ARG A 145 -27.04 -6.91 -8.45
CA ARG A 145 -27.89 -5.83 -8.99
C ARG A 145 -29.04 -5.44 -8.07
N THR A 146 -29.61 -6.38 -7.31
CA THR A 146 -30.72 -6.12 -6.38
C THR A 146 -30.25 -5.30 -5.18
N THR A 147 -29.09 -5.65 -4.62
CA THR A 147 -28.44 -4.90 -3.54
C THR A 147 -27.94 -3.54 -4.02
N LEU A 148 -27.46 -3.42 -5.27
CA LEU A 148 -27.08 -2.14 -5.86
C LEU A 148 -28.27 -1.19 -5.93
N ILE A 149 -29.41 -1.64 -6.47
CA ILE A 149 -30.60 -0.80 -6.65
C ILE A 149 -31.26 -0.45 -5.31
N GLN A 150 -31.40 -1.41 -4.39
CA GLN A 150 -31.96 -1.13 -3.05
C GLN A 150 -31.00 -0.33 -2.17
N GLY A 151 -29.69 -0.60 -2.30
CA GLY A 151 -28.64 0.09 -1.57
C GLY A 151 -28.47 1.52 -2.03
N PHE A 152 -28.69 1.80 -3.32
CA PHE A 152 -28.53 3.14 -3.89
C PHE A 152 -29.33 4.18 -3.10
N LEU A 153 -30.67 4.08 -3.04
CA LEU A 153 -31.46 5.08 -2.31
C LEU A 153 -31.21 5.06 -0.79
N ARG A 154 -30.93 3.89 -0.21
CA ARG A 154 -30.75 3.72 1.23
C ARG A 154 -29.39 4.24 1.74
N ILE A 155 -28.39 4.30 0.88
CA ILE A 155 -27.04 4.82 1.18
C ILE A 155 -26.88 6.25 0.66
N PHE A 156 -27.35 6.52 -0.56
CA PHE A 156 -27.20 7.83 -1.22
C PHE A 156 -27.88 8.94 -0.44
N PHE A 157 -29.11 8.72 0.05
CA PHE A 157 -29.85 9.78 0.75
C PHE A 157 -29.19 10.17 2.08
N PRO A 158 -28.84 9.24 3.00
CA PRO A 158 -28.08 9.59 4.20
C PRO A 158 -26.72 10.21 3.90
N MET A 159 -26.02 9.74 2.87
CA MET A 159 -24.72 10.28 2.46
C MET A 159 -24.87 11.74 1.99
N LEU A 160 -25.81 12.03 1.09
CA LEU A 160 -26.07 13.38 0.59
C LEU A 160 -26.52 14.34 1.70
N CYS A 161 -27.41 13.90 2.60
CA CYS A 161 -27.80 14.70 3.75
C CYS A 161 -26.61 14.97 4.67
N GLY A 162 -25.77 13.96 4.93
CA GLY A 162 -24.53 14.10 5.69
C GLY A 162 -23.57 15.08 5.04
N GLU A 163 -23.46 15.06 3.71
CA GLU A 163 -22.62 15.98 2.96
C GLU A 163 -23.12 17.42 3.09
N ILE A 164 -24.41 17.67 2.87
CA ILE A 164 -24.98 19.02 2.98
C ILE A 164 -24.82 19.57 4.40
N VAL A 165 -25.12 18.77 5.41
CA VAL A 165 -24.99 19.19 6.82
C VAL A 165 -23.52 19.42 7.18
N GLY A 166 -22.62 18.52 6.79
CA GLY A 166 -21.19 18.66 7.00
C GLY A 166 -20.62 19.91 6.32
N MET A 167 -21.08 20.21 5.12
CA MET A 167 -20.71 21.41 4.37
C MET A 167 -21.15 22.69 5.08
N VAL A 168 -22.42 22.78 5.49
CA VAL A 168 -22.95 23.95 6.19
C VAL A 168 -22.24 24.17 7.53
N VAL A 169 -22.03 23.10 8.30
CA VAL A 169 -21.33 23.17 9.58
C VAL A 169 -19.85 23.54 9.39
N GLY A 170 -19.16 22.92 8.43
CA GLY A 170 -17.75 23.17 8.15
C GLY A 170 -17.49 24.61 7.71
N VAL A 171 -18.29 25.12 6.76
CA VAL A 171 -18.20 26.52 6.31
C VAL A 171 -18.63 27.47 7.42
N GLY A 172 -19.70 27.15 8.16
CA GLY A 172 -20.17 27.97 9.28
C GLY A 172 -19.12 28.15 10.38
N VAL A 173 -18.47 27.07 10.80
CA VAL A 173 -17.39 27.11 11.81
C VAL A 173 -16.16 27.82 11.27
N GLY A 174 -15.74 27.54 10.02
CA GLY A 174 -14.60 28.21 9.42
C GLY A 174 -14.80 29.73 9.28
N THR A 175 -16.01 30.15 8.91
CA THR A 175 -16.36 31.58 8.82
C THR A 175 -16.41 32.24 10.20
N ALA A 176 -16.90 31.52 11.22
CA ALA A 176 -16.89 31.99 12.62
C ALA A 176 -15.46 32.15 13.18
N LEU A 177 -14.50 31.37 12.67
CA LEU A 177 -13.07 31.51 12.97
C LEU A 177 -12.38 32.63 12.16
N GLY A 178 -13.13 33.38 11.33
CA GLY A 178 -12.63 34.51 10.56
C GLY A 178 -11.99 34.16 9.21
N LEU A 179 -12.17 32.92 8.72
CA LEU A 179 -11.71 32.51 7.40
C LEU A 179 -12.74 32.85 6.31
N GLU A 180 -12.28 33.17 5.11
CA GLU A 180 -13.17 33.46 3.98
C GLU A 180 -13.97 32.20 3.58
N PRO A 181 -15.31 32.28 3.39
CA PRO A 181 -16.14 31.13 3.06
C PRO A 181 -15.67 30.35 1.83
N PHE A 182 -15.15 31.06 0.82
CA PHE A 182 -14.59 30.46 -0.39
C PHE A 182 -13.38 29.57 -0.06
N GLN A 183 -12.44 30.08 0.73
CA GLN A 183 -11.25 29.34 1.11
C GLN A 183 -11.59 28.12 1.97
N VAL A 184 -12.49 28.29 2.93
CA VAL A 184 -12.95 27.20 3.80
C VAL A 184 -13.63 26.11 2.98
N PHE A 185 -14.50 26.49 2.05
CA PHE A 185 -15.21 25.53 1.23
C PHE A 185 -14.26 24.72 0.33
N PHE A 186 -13.43 25.39 -0.48
CA PHE A 186 -12.60 24.73 -1.49
C PHE A 186 -11.34 24.06 -0.94
N PHE A 187 -10.70 24.61 0.10
CA PHE A 187 -9.40 24.11 0.57
C PHE A 187 -9.46 23.32 1.88
N ILE A 188 -10.60 23.31 2.59
CA ILE A 188 -10.76 22.59 3.86
C ILE A 188 -11.90 21.58 3.75
N VAL A 189 -13.13 22.06 3.54
CA VAL A 189 -14.33 21.23 3.60
C VAL A 189 -14.39 20.23 2.44
N LEU A 190 -14.26 20.68 1.19
CA LEU A 190 -14.27 19.80 0.01
C LEU A 190 -13.19 18.70 0.07
N PRO A 191 -11.91 18.98 0.38
CA PRO A 191 -10.90 17.94 0.50
C PRO A 191 -11.15 16.94 1.63
N ILE A 192 -11.70 17.38 2.78
CA ILE A 192 -12.03 16.49 3.91
C ILE A 192 -13.20 15.57 3.57
N MET A 193 -14.17 16.08 2.80
CA MET A 193 -15.35 15.34 2.38
C MET A 193 -15.09 14.44 1.17
N ALA A 194 -13.98 14.66 0.46
CA ALA A 194 -13.56 13.78 -0.62
C ALA A 194 -13.20 12.38 -0.07
N GLY A 195 -13.31 11.34 -0.91
CA GLY A 195 -13.13 9.92 -0.56
C GLY A 195 -11.71 9.48 -0.14
N GLY A 196 -11.01 10.27 0.66
CA GLY A 196 -9.63 10.01 1.09
C GLY A 196 -8.59 10.37 0.02
N VAL A 197 -7.35 9.94 0.26
CA VAL A 197 -6.19 10.35 -0.55
C VAL A 197 -6.29 9.83 -1.98
N GLY A 198 -6.61 8.54 -2.16
CA GLY A 198 -6.59 7.88 -3.47
C GLY A 198 -7.78 8.18 -4.37
N GLU A 199 -8.99 8.26 -3.79
CA GLU A 199 -10.23 8.39 -4.56
C GLU A 199 -10.75 9.84 -4.60
N GLY A 200 -10.36 10.67 -3.63
CA GLY A 200 -10.87 12.03 -3.48
C GLY A 200 -9.82 13.11 -3.75
N ALA A 201 -8.77 13.15 -2.94
CA ALA A 201 -7.81 14.25 -2.94
C ALA A 201 -7.05 14.38 -4.27
N ILE A 202 -6.64 13.26 -4.87
CA ILE A 202 -5.87 13.25 -6.13
C ILE A 202 -6.72 13.71 -7.33
N PRO A 203 -7.93 13.17 -7.59
CA PRO A 203 -8.77 13.72 -8.65
C PRO A 203 -9.15 15.18 -8.43
N LEU A 204 -9.39 15.58 -7.17
CA LEU A 204 -9.71 16.96 -6.81
C LEU A 204 -8.53 17.91 -7.07
N SER A 205 -7.30 17.53 -6.72
CA SER A 205 -6.10 18.34 -7.00
C SER A 205 -5.85 18.50 -8.49
N ILE A 206 -6.12 17.46 -9.29
CA ILE A 206 -6.03 17.53 -10.75
C ILE A 206 -7.10 18.48 -11.32
N GLY A 207 -8.32 18.43 -10.80
CA GLY A 207 -9.40 19.37 -11.16
C GLY A 207 -9.07 20.82 -10.82
N TYR A 208 -8.52 21.06 -9.62
CA TYR A 208 -8.06 22.40 -9.22
C TYR A 208 -6.88 22.89 -10.05
N ALA A 209 -5.91 22.02 -10.37
CA ALA A 209 -4.81 22.38 -11.26
C ALA A 209 -5.32 22.84 -12.64
N ALA A 210 -6.33 22.15 -13.19
CA ALA A 210 -6.93 22.50 -14.46
C ALA A 210 -7.74 23.82 -14.41
N LEU A 211 -8.43 24.09 -13.30
CA LEU A 211 -9.28 25.28 -13.13
C LEU A 211 -8.52 26.53 -12.67
N MET A 212 -7.48 26.36 -11.84
CA MET A 212 -6.74 27.44 -11.18
C MET A 212 -5.37 27.69 -11.85
N HIS A 213 -5.01 26.95 -12.90
CA HIS A 213 -3.70 27.00 -13.57
C HIS A 213 -2.50 26.86 -12.62
N MET A 214 -2.68 26.11 -11.54
CA MET A 214 -1.64 25.82 -10.56
C MET A 214 -1.03 24.44 -10.84
N ASP A 215 0.25 24.26 -10.50
CA ASP A 215 0.93 22.99 -10.68
C ASP A 215 0.29 21.88 -9.82
N GLN A 216 0.31 20.65 -10.32
CA GLN A 216 -0.17 19.50 -9.57
C GLN A 216 0.87 19.19 -8.48
N GLY A 217 0.50 19.46 -7.22
CA GLY A 217 1.33 19.13 -6.05
C GLY A 217 1.68 17.66 -5.95
#